data_AF-A0A968SYN3-F1
#
_entry.id   AF-A0A968SYN3-F1
#
_cell.length_a   1.000
_cell.length_b   1.000
_cell.length_c   1.000
_cell.angle_alpha   90.00
_cell.angle_beta   90.00
_cell.angle_gamma   90.00
#
_symmetry.space_group_name_H-M   'P 1'
#
loop_
_entity.id
_entity.type
_entity.pdbx_description
1 polymer ?
#
loop_
_entity_poly.entity_id
_entity_poly.type
_entity_poly.pdbx_seq_one_letter_code
_entity_poly.pdbx_strand_id
1 'polypeptide(L)'
;MRRLLIFLIAVVGQLFVRRGTLSGPRRILVIKPDHLGDLLLATPALRQLRAFQPEAHIVGLVGPWASFLWRGNHDLSAVLEVPFPGFERTAQRKGFARLQPYLTLLRYVLLL
;
A
#
# COMPACT_ATOMS: atom_id res chain seq x y z
N MET A 1 -9.35 5.29 27.44
CA MET A 1 -10.34 5.22 26.32
C MET A 1 -9.71 4.91 24.96
N ARG A 2 -8.71 5.65 24.48
CA ARG A 2 -8.11 5.46 23.13
C ARG A 2 -7.46 4.09 22.87
N ARG A 3 -6.86 3.46 23.88
CA ARG A 3 -6.26 2.10 23.77
C ARG A 3 -7.30 1.00 23.59
N LEU A 4 -8.44 1.11 24.27
CA LEU A 4 -9.53 0.14 24.17
C LEU A 4 -10.15 0.15 22.77
N LEU A 5 -10.30 1.35 22.18
CA LEU A 5 -10.78 1.53 20.82
C LEU A 5 -9.85 0.88 19.79
N ILE A 6 -8.53 1.10 19.90
CA ILE A 6 -7.54 0.47 19.00
C ILE A 6 -7.59 -1.05 19.15
N PHE A 7 -7.72 -1.56 20.38
CA PHE A 7 -7.82 -2.99 20.64
C PHE A 7 -9.08 -3.60 20.00
N LEU A 8 -10.24 -2.94 20.14
CA LEU A 8 -11.49 -3.34 19.48
C LEU A 8 -11.35 -3.38 17.96
N ILE A 9 -10.78 -2.34 17.36
CA ILE A 9 -10.53 -2.27 15.91
C ILE A 9 -9.58 -3.40 15.48
N ALA A 10 -8.53 -3.69 16.27
CA ALA A 10 -7.59 -4.77 15.96
C ALA A 10 -8.26 -6.15 16.02
N VAL A 11 -9.07 -6.42 17.04
CA VAL A 11 -9.82 -7.68 17.19
C VAL A 11 -10.80 -7.87 16.03
N VAL A 12 -11.56 -6.83 15.69
CA VAL A 12 -12.46 -6.86 14.53
C VAL A 12 -11.67 -7.06 13.24
N GLY A 13 -10.54 -6.35 13.08
CA GLY A 13 -9.66 -6.50 11.93
C GLY A 13 -9.12 -7.91 11.76
N GLN A 14 -8.78 -8.60 12.86
CA GLN A 14 -8.32 -9.98 12.84
C GLN A 14 -9.35 -10.96 12.25
N LEU A 15 -10.65 -10.68 12.36
CA LEU A 15 -11.70 -11.50 11.74
C LEU A 15 -11.65 -11.43 10.20
N PHE A 16 -11.08 -10.37 9.64
CA PHE A 16 -10.93 -10.18 8.20
C PHE A 16 -9.54 -10.57 7.67
N VAL A 17 -8.60 -10.94 8.54
CA VAL A 17 -7.26 -11.38 8.12
C VAL A 17 -7.36 -12.80 7.55
N ARG A 18 -7.29 -12.91 6.23
CA ARG A 18 -7.07 -14.19 5.56
C ARG A 18 -5.61 -14.61 5.75
N ARG A 19 -5.38 -15.70 6.48
CA ARG A 19 -4.05 -16.32 6.56
C ARG A 19 -3.82 -17.11 5.26
N GLY A 20 -2.70 -16.86 4.60
CA GLY A 20 -2.34 -17.48 3.32
C GLY A 20 -2.12 -19.00 3.43
N THR A 21 -2.18 -19.67 2.27
CA THR A 21 -1.91 -21.10 2.11
C THR A 21 -0.42 -21.44 2.25
N LEU A 22 -0.10 -22.73 2.49
CA LEU A 22 1.28 -23.24 2.64
C LEU A 22 2.17 -23.01 1.41
N SER A 23 1.57 -22.92 0.22
CA SER A 23 2.21 -22.45 -1.00
C SER A 23 2.22 -20.92 -0.98
N GLY A 24 3.41 -20.32 -0.89
CA GLY A 24 3.63 -18.88 -0.74
C GLY A 24 2.80 -17.98 -1.68
N PRO A 25 2.70 -16.68 -1.36
CA PRO A 25 1.76 -15.78 -2.03
C PRO A 25 2.05 -15.65 -3.53
N ARG A 26 1.09 -16.04 -4.38
CA ARG A 26 1.19 -15.86 -5.84
C ARG A 26 1.11 -14.40 -6.29
N ARG A 27 0.49 -13.54 -5.47
CA ARG A 27 0.29 -12.11 -5.76
C ARG A 27 0.59 -11.31 -4.51
N ILE A 28 1.46 -10.31 -4.63
CA ILE A 28 1.88 -9.45 -3.54
C ILE A 28 1.66 -8.00 -3.96
N LEU A 29 0.93 -7.23 -3.14
CA LEU A 29 0.73 -5.81 -3.36
C LEU A 29 1.54 -5.03 -2.31
N VAL A 30 2.52 -4.26 -2.76
CA VAL A 30 3.31 -3.36 -1.91
C VAL A 30 2.70 -1.97 -1.96
N ILE A 31 2.05 -1.57 -0.87
CA ILE A 31 1.37 -0.28 -0.78
C ILE A 31 2.33 0.76 -0.19
N LYS A 32 2.76 1.72 -1.02
CA LYS A 32 3.65 2.82 -0.61
C LYS A 32 3.28 4.14 -1.33
N PRO A 33 2.05 4.67 -1.18
CA PRO A 33 1.66 5.94 -1.78
C PRO A 33 2.23 7.15 -0.99
N ASP A 34 3.51 7.09 -0.64
CA ASP A 34 4.23 8.07 0.19
C ASP A 34 5.09 9.01 -0.69
N HIS A 35 6.02 9.73 -0.07
CA HIS A 35 6.99 10.60 -0.73
C HIS A 35 8.08 9.82 -1.49
N LEU A 36 8.80 10.51 -2.38
CA LEU A 36 9.87 9.91 -3.19
C LEU A 36 10.95 9.20 -2.35
N GLY A 37 11.43 9.83 -1.26
CA GLY A 37 12.48 9.27 -0.42
C GLY A 37 12.08 7.94 0.22
N ASP A 38 10.80 7.78 0.55
CA ASP A 38 10.27 6.56 1.13
C ASP A 38 10.29 5.38 0.15
N LEU A 39 10.05 5.63 -1.14
CA LEU A 39 10.17 4.59 -2.17
C LEU A 39 11.64 4.22 -2.42
N LEU A 40 12.54 5.21 -2.38
CA LEU A 40 13.99 4.96 -2.49
C LEU A 40 14.46 4.01 -1.39
N LEU A 41 14.10 4.30 -0.13
CA LEU A 41 14.46 3.48 1.02
C LEU A 41 13.80 2.09 1.01
N ALA A 42 12.63 1.95 0.39
CA ALA A 42 11.94 0.67 0.26
C ALA A 42 12.47 -0.21 -0.90
N THR A 43 13.24 0.35 -1.84
CA THR A 43 13.80 -0.38 -2.99
C THR A 43 14.64 -1.62 -2.59
N PRO A 44 15.58 -1.57 -1.63
CA PRO A 44 16.30 -2.78 -1.20
C PRO A 44 15.39 -3.84 -0.59
N ALA A 45 14.28 -3.46 0.06
CA ALA A 45 13.31 -4.40 0.57
C ALA A 45 12.54 -5.12 -0.56
N LEU A 46 12.26 -4.43 -1.67
CA LEU A 46 11.66 -5.04 -2.87
C LEU A 46 12.59 -6.10 -3.48
N ARG A 47 13.89 -5.82 -3.57
CA ARG A 47 14.88 -6.78 -4.06
C ARG A 47 14.92 -8.05 -3.21
N GLN A 48 14.90 -7.89 -1.88
CA GLN A 48 14.83 -9.05 -0.98
C GLN A 48 13.52 -9.81 -1.16
N LEU A 49 12.40 -9.10 -1.25
CA LEU A 49 11.09 -9.70 -1.47
C LEU A 49 11.04 -10.54 -2.76
N ARG A 50 11.58 -10.01 -3.87
CA ARG A 50 11.71 -10.74 -5.14
C ARG A 50 12.60 -11.98 -5.00
N ALA A 51 13.72 -11.89 -4.28
CA ALA A 51 14.61 -13.03 -4.06
C ALA A 51 13.93 -14.15 -3.24
N PHE A 52 13.11 -13.80 -2.25
CA PHE A 52 12.35 -14.78 -1.44
C PHE A 52 11.11 -15.33 -2.14
N GLN A 53 10.55 -14.59 -3.10
CA GLN A 53 9.35 -14.97 -3.85
C GLN A 53 9.57 -14.75 -5.36
N PRO A 54 10.47 -15.52 -6.01
CA PRO A 54 10.84 -15.28 -7.41
C PRO A 54 9.65 -15.32 -8.37
N GLU A 55 8.74 -16.27 -8.14
CA GLU A 55 7.56 -16.52 -8.97
C GLU A 55 6.34 -15.65 -8.62
N ALA A 56 6.41 -14.85 -7.55
CA ALA A 56 5.27 -14.03 -7.15
C ALA A 56 5.06 -12.86 -8.11
N HIS A 57 3.80 -12.57 -8.43
CA HIS A 57 3.46 -11.33 -9.12
C HIS A 57 3.45 -10.18 -8.10
N ILE A 58 4.51 -9.36 -8.09
CA ILE A 58 4.71 -8.28 -7.12
C ILE A 58 4.31 -6.95 -7.77
N VAL A 59 3.31 -6.27 -7.23
CA VAL A 59 2.82 -4.99 -7.75
C VAL A 59 3.09 -3.89 -6.72
N GLY A 60 3.68 -2.79 -7.14
CA GLY A 60 3.83 -1.59 -6.31
C GLY A 60 2.64 -0.65 -6.50
N LEU A 61 1.97 -0.24 -5.42
CA LEU A 61 0.93 0.79 -5.43
C LEU A 61 1.51 2.08 -4.84
N VAL A 62 1.69 3.10 -5.68
CA VAL A 62 2.45 4.31 -5.35
C VAL A 62 1.68 5.58 -5.72
N GLY A 63 2.12 6.73 -5.21
CA GLY A 63 1.60 8.02 -5.63
C GLY A 63 2.08 8.38 -7.04
N PRO A 64 1.26 9.01 -7.90
CA PRO A 64 1.67 9.47 -9.24
C PRO A 64 2.94 10.33 -9.23
N TRP A 65 3.15 11.09 -8.16
CA TRP A 65 4.30 11.98 -7.97
C TRP A 65 5.63 11.25 -7.74
N ALA A 66 5.62 9.97 -7.37
CA ALA A 66 6.83 9.19 -7.08
C ALA A 66 6.95 7.92 -7.92
N SER A 67 5.98 7.64 -8.79
CA SER A 67 5.89 6.37 -9.52
C SER A 67 7.07 6.10 -10.44
N PHE A 68 7.65 7.16 -11.02
CA PHE A 68 8.82 7.08 -11.89
C PHE A 68 10.02 6.38 -11.24
N LEU A 69 10.12 6.36 -9.90
CA LEU A 69 11.20 5.69 -9.18
C LEU A 69 11.10 4.15 -9.31
N TRP A 70 9.88 3.62 -9.44
CA TRP A 70 9.63 2.17 -9.48
C TRP A 70 9.19 1.65 -10.86
N ARG A 71 8.76 2.50 -11.80
CA ARG A 71 8.31 2.06 -13.15
C ARG A 71 9.36 1.25 -13.93
N GLY A 72 10.64 1.37 -13.63
CA GLY A 72 11.74 0.61 -14.25
C GLY A 72 12.37 -0.47 -13.35
N ASN A 73 11.80 -0.72 -12.17
CA ASN A 73 12.38 -1.67 -11.22
C ASN A 73 11.99 -3.11 -11.59
N HIS A 74 13.00 -3.94 -11.93
CA HIS A 74 12.82 -5.35 -12.29
C HIS A 74 12.30 -6.26 -11.17
N ASP A 75 12.37 -5.81 -9.91
CA ASP A 75 11.84 -6.56 -8.78
C ASP A 75 10.30 -6.52 -8.75
N LEU A 76 9.70 -5.56 -9.45
CA LEU A 76 8.26 -5.38 -9.57
C LEU A 76 7.76 -5.89 -10.92
N SER A 77 6.63 -6.59 -10.89
CA SER A 77 5.92 -7.02 -12.08
C SER A 77 5.07 -5.90 -12.70
N ALA A 78 4.59 -4.96 -11.87
CA ALA A 78 3.86 -3.78 -12.32
C ALA A 78 3.89 -2.67 -11.27
N VAL A 79 3.59 -1.44 -11.70
CA VAL A 79 3.39 -0.28 -10.82
C VAL A 79 2.02 0.32 -11.10
N LEU A 80 1.21 0.44 -10.06
CA LEU A 80 -0.09 1.08 -10.07
C LEU A 80 0.01 2.43 -9.37
N GLU A 81 -0.74 3.40 -9.87
CA GLU A 81 -0.77 4.75 -9.32
C GLU A 81 -2.09 5.02 -8.61
N VAL A 82 -1.99 5.57 -7.41
CA VAL A 82 -3.14 6.04 -6.63
C VAL A 82 -2.89 7.49 -6.20
N PRO A 83 -3.72 8.47 -6.61
CA PRO A 83 -3.64 9.85 -6.13
C PRO A 83 -4.14 9.89 -4.69
N PHE A 84 -3.29 9.46 -3.76
CA PHE A 84 -3.66 9.29 -2.36
C PHE A 84 -3.74 10.65 -1.65
N PRO A 85 -4.90 11.03 -1.09
CA PRO A 85 -5.14 12.39 -0.61
C PRO A 85 -4.40 12.75 0.69
N GLY A 86 -3.73 11.78 1.33
CA GLY A 86 -3.04 11.99 2.61
C GLY A 86 -1.63 12.59 2.51
N PHE A 87 -1.00 12.56 1.34
CA PHE A 87 0.40 12.99 1.14
C PHE A 87 0.56 14.12 0.12
N GLU A 88 -0.56 14.67 -0.36
CA GLU A 88 -0.54 15.94 -1.09
C GLU A 88 0.02 17.03 -0.16
N ARG A 89 1.03 17.77 -0.61
CA ARG A 89 1.60 18.92 0.13
C ARG A 89 0.60 20.09 0.27
N THR A 90 -0.61 19.94 -0.27
CA THR A 90 -1.69 20.91 -0.23
C THR A 90 -2.35 20.91 1.16
N ALA A 91 -2.57 22.11 1.71
CA ALA A 91 -2.93 22.39 3.10
C ALA A 91 -3.88 21.36 3.78
N GLN A 92 -3.53 21.04 5.03
CA GLN A 92 -4.21 20.11 5.93
C GLN A 92 -5.75 20.24 5.88
N ARG A 93 -6.43 19.28 5.25
CA ARG A 93 -7.88 19.31 5.10
C ARG A 93 -8.58 19.06 6.45
N LYS A 94 -9.48 19.97 6.87
CA LYS A 94 -10.26 19.88 8.11
C LYS A 94 -11.55 19.05 7.90
N GLY A 95 -12.09 18.46 8.98
CA GLY A 95 -13.41 17.80 8.97
C GLY A 95 -13.48 16.46 8.23
N PHE A 96 -14.56 16.23 7.48
CA PHE A 96 -14.84 15.00 6.71
C PHE A 96 -13.73 14.61 5.72
N ALA A 97 -12.86 15.55 5.36
CA ALA A 97 -11.71 15.28 4.51
C ALA A 97 -10.68 14.31 5.13
N ARG A 98 -10.69 14.09 6.45
CA ARG A 98 -9.90 13.03 7.09
C ARG A 98 -10.31 11.62 6.67
N LEU A 99 -11.54 11.45 6.17
CA LEU A 99 -12.04 10.17 5.68
C LEU A 99 -11.74 9.95 4.18
N GLN A 100 -11.26 10.96 3.47
CA GLN A 100 -10.93 10.83 2.04
C GLN A 100 -9.95 9.69 1.70
N PRO A 101 -8.92 9.40 2.51
CA PRO A 101 -8.07 8.23 2.27
C PRO A 101 -8.88 6.93 2.19
N TYR A 102 -9.85 6.74 3.09
CA TYR A 102 -10.69 5.55 3.14
C TYR A 102 -11.71 5.52 2.00
N LEU A 103 -12.29 6.67 1.63
CA LEU A 103 -13.18 6.77 0.47
C LEU A 103 -12.43 6.49 -0.85
N THR A 104 -11.20 6.96 -0.96
CA THR A 104 -10.33 6.67 -2.11
C THR A 104 -10.03 5.18 -2.17
N LEU A 105 -9.66 4.56 -1.05
CA LEU A 105 -9.42 3.12 -0.99
C LEU A 105 -10.69 2.33 -1.39
N LEU A 106 -11.86 2.69 -0.86
CA LEU A 106 -13.14 2.06 -1.21
C LEU A 106 -13.42 2.17 -2.71
N ARG A 107 -13.19 3.34 -3.32
CA ARG A 107 -13.35 3.55 -4.76
C ARG A 107 -12.46 2.60 -5.57
N TYR A 108 -11.19 2.43 -5.19
CA TYR A 108 -10.28 1.53 -5.90
C TYR A 108 -10.62 0.05 -5.68
N VAL A 109 -11.07 -0.33 -4.48
CA VAL A 109 -11.57 -1.69 -4.21
C VAL A 109 -12.79 -2.02 -5.08
N LEU A 110 -13.65 -1.06 -5.38
CA LEU A 110 -14.82 -1.26 -6.25
C LEU A 110 -14.48 -1.30 -7.75
N LEU A 111 -13.30 -0.80 -8.15
CA LEU A 111 -12.87 -0.72 -9.55
C LEU A 111 -11.92 -1.86 -9.97
N LEU A 112 -11.37 -2.61 -9.00
CA LEU A 112 -10.47 -3.76 -9.18
C LEU A 112 -11.23 -5.08 -9.02
#